data_AF-A0A4Y2BTS7-F1
#
_entry.id   AF-A0A4Y2BTS7-F1
#
_cell.length_a   1.000
_cell.length_b   1.000
_cell.length_c   1.000
_cell.angle_alpha   90.00
_cell.angle_beta   90.00
_cell.angle_gamma   90.00
#
_symmetry.space_group_name_H-M   'P 1'
#
loop_
_entity.id
_entity.type
_entity.pdbx_description
1 polymer ?
#
loop_
_entity_poly.entity_id
_entity_poly.type
_entity_poly.pdbx_seq_one_letter_code
_entity_poly.pdbx_strand_id
1 'polypeptide(L)'
;MEKHGQPRVSEEIVELEKQSFVLSPQKSTVRASRELGILREIVWNVLRRRLHFKPYRLQLLQHLNPDDFARPFYFYTRMQQAMEDDDDLAGYSATRRLSICRER
;
A
#
# COMPACT_ATOMS: atom_id res chain seq x y z
N MET A 1 25.68 39.01 8.36
CA MET A 1 25.45 37.86 7.46
C MET A 1 23.96 37.62 7.36
N GLU A 2 23.35 38.16 6.31
CA GLU A 2 21.92 38.03 6.04
C GLU A 2 21.65 36.61 5.54
N LYS A 3 20.86 35.83 6.28
CA LYS A 3 20.53 34.47 5.87
C LYS A 3 19.50 34.56 4.73
N HIS A 4 19.96 34.54 3.49
CA HIS A 4 19.10 34.28 2.32
C HIS A 4 18.71 32.79 2.30
N GLY A 5 17.94 32.38 3.30
CA GLY A 5 17.52 31.01 3.52
C GLY A 5 16.13 30.76 2.92
N GLN A 6 16.12 30.12 1.76
CA GLN A 6 14.96 29.52 1.06
C GLN A 6 13.98 30.46 0.34
N PRO A 7 13.56 30.08 -0.90
CA PRO A 7 12.39 30.69 -1.53
C PRO A 7 11.21 30.54 -0.58
N ARG A 8 10.60 31.66 -0.20
CA ARG A 8 9.34 31.67 0.56
C ARG A 8 8.25 31.13 -0.36
N VAL A 9 7.98 29.83 -0.27
CA VAL A 9 6.69 29.29 -0.72
C VAL A 9 5.63 30.01 0.13
N SER A 10 4.60 30.58 -0.50
CA SER A 10 3.53 31.26 0.23
C SER A 10 2.76 30.25 1.10
N GLU A 11 2.31 30.69 2.28
CA GLU A 11 1.51 29.86 3.18
C GLU A 11 0.23 29.35 2.49
N GLU A 12 -0.34 30.15 1.59
CA GLU A 12 -1.52 29.79 0.79
C GLU A 12 -1.29 28.54 -0.07
N ILE A 13 -0.13 28.44 -0.73
CA ILE A 13 0.24 27.27 -1.53
C ILE A 13 0.39 26.04 -0.64
N VAL A 14 0.96 26.19 0.56
CA VAL A 14 1.14 25.09 1.51
C VAL A 14 -0.20 24.54 1.98
N GLU A 15 -1.16 25.41 2.28
CA GLU A 15 -2.49 24.99 2.69
C GLU A 15 -3.25 24.33 1.52
N LEU A 16 -3.15 24.89 0.31
CA LEU A 16 -3.76 24.30 -0.88
C LEU A 16 -3.21 22.90 -1.19
N GLU A 17 -1.89 22.71 -1.08
CA GLU A 17 -1.27 21.39 -1.20
C GLU A 17 -1.82 20.42 -0.15
N LYS A 18 -1.84 20.84 1.11
CA LYS A 18 -2.35 20.05 2.23
C LYS A 18 -3.79 19.61 2.00
N GLN A 19 -4.68 20.51 1.61
CA GLN A 19 -6.08 20.18 1.28
C GLN A 19 -6.14 19.13 0.16
N SER A 20 -5.32 19.28 -0.88
CA SER A 20 -5.33 18.35 -2.01
C SER A 20 -4.93 16.92 -1.62
N PHE A 21 -3.97 16.77 -0.70
CA PHE A 21 -3.50 15.47 -0.20
C PHE A 21 -4.39 14.91 0.92
N VAL A 22 -5.15 15.74 1.63
CA VAL A 22 -6.22 15.27 2.53
C VAL A 22 -7.35 14.64 1.72
N LEU A 23 -7.76 15.28 0.62
CA LEU A 23 -8.81 14.75 -0.27
C LEU A 23 -8.37 13.49 -1.03
N SER A 24 -7.13 13.45 -1.50
CA SER A 24 -6.57 12.30 -2.21
C SER A 24 -5.20 11.94 -1.66
N PRO A 25 -5.13 11.05 -0.67
CA PRO A 25 -3.86 10.75 -0.01
C PRO A 25 -2.86 9.97 -0.87
N GLN A 26 -3.33 9.31 -1.93
CA GLN A 26 -2.52 8.55 -2.89
C GLN A 26 -2.11 9.36 -4.13
N LYS A 27 -2.39 10.67 -4.14
CA LYS A 27 -2.09 11.54 -5.28
C LYS A 27 -0.58 11.63 -5.53
N SER A 28 -0.18 11.66 -6.79
CA SER A 28 1.23 11.78 -7.15
C SER A 28 1.70 13.24 -7.10
N THR A 29 2.99 13.45 -6.79
CA THR A 29 3.61 14.79 -6.83
C THR A 29 3.58 15.40 -8.24
N VAL A 30 3.59 14.59 -9.29
CA VAL A 30 3.45 15.06 -10.68
C VAL A 30 2.04 15.62 -10.93
N ARG A 31 1.00 14.93 -10.45
CA ARG A 31 -0.38 15.43 -10.55
C ARG A 31 -0.56 16.71 -9.74
N ALA A 32 -0.11 16.73 -8.49
CA ALA A 32 -0.17 17.93 -7.65
C ALA A 32 0.54 19.13 -8.31
N SER A 33 1.72 18.93 -8.88
CA SER A 33 2.47 19.95 -9.64
C SER A 33 1.67 20.52 -10.82
N ARG A 34 1.03 19.66 -11.62
CA ARG A 34 0.21 20.08 -12.77
C ARG A 34 -1.04 20.84 -12.37
N GLU A 35 -1.71 20.40 -11.31
CA GLU A 35 -2.94 21.03 -10.83
C GLU A 35 -2.69 22.39 -10.18
N LEU A 36 -1.57 22.53 -9.47
CA LEU A 36 -1.22 23.78 -8.77
C LEU A 36 -0.40 24.73 -9.64
N GLY A 37 0.11 24.28 -10.79
CA GLY A 37 1.02 25.06 -11.65
C GLY A 37 2.40 25.27 -11.04
N ILE A 38 2.81 24.44 -10.08
CA ILE A 38 4.04 24.59 -9.29
C ILE A 38 5.08 23.58 -9.76
N LEU A 39 6.36 23.95 -9.71
CA LEU A 39 7.47 23.03 -9.90
C LEU A 39 7.40 21.84 -8.92
N ARG A 40 7.56 20.62 -9.44
CA ARG A 40 7.52 19.38 -8.67
C ARG A 40 8.47 19.35 -7.47
N GLU A 41 9.63 20.01 -7.56
CA GLU A 41 10.60 20.10 -6.45
C GLU A 41 10.07 20.91 -5.27
N ILE A 42 9.27 21.95 -5.54
CA ILE A 42 8.65 22.76 -4.50
C ILE A 42 7.61 21.93 -3.76
N VAL A 43 6.74 21.22 -4.50
CA VAL A 43 5.76 20.28 -3.92
C VAL A 43 6.46 19.26 -3.02
N TRP A 44 7.56 18.68 -3.50
CA TRP A 44 8.34 17.74 -2.71
C TRP A 44 8.95 18.36 -1.45
N ASN A 45 9.48 19.58 -1.56
CA ASN A 45 10.02 20.32 -0.42
C ASN A 45 8.94 20.67 0.61
N VAL A 46 7.77 21.12 0.17
CA VAL A 46 6.64 21.45 1.04
C VAL A 46 6.16 20.20 1.78
N LEU A 47 5.93 19.09 1.06
CA LEU A 47 5.54 17.82 1.66
C LEU A 47 6.54 17.34 2.72
N ARG A 48 7.86 17.37 2.43
CA ARG A 48 8.88 16.80 3.31
C ARG A 48 9.33 17.72 4.45
N ARG A 49 9.42 19.04 4.18
CA ARG A 49 10.00 20.03 5.11
C ARG A 49 8.98 20.87 5.86
N ARG A 50 7.79 21.11 5.29
CA ARG A 50 6.74 21.95 5.91
C ARG A 50 5.64 21.09 6.51
N LEU A 51 5.07 20.19 5.72
CA LEU A 51 3.95 19.33 6.13
C LEU A 51 4.40 18.07 6.87
N HIS A 52 5.69 17.75 6.85
CA HIS A 52 6.25 16.50 7.38
C HIS A 52 5.47 15.25 6.95
N PHE A 53 4.94 15.29 5.72
CA PHE A 53 4.10 14.26 5.16
C PHE A 53 4.91 12.99 4.98
N LYS A 54 4.48 11.92 5.63
CA LYS A 54 5.06 10.59 5.45
C LYS A 54 4.23 9.88 4.38
N PRO A 55 4.80 9.56 3.20
CA PRO A 55 4.06 8.82 2.19
C PRO A 55 3.53 7.54 2.82
N TYR A 56 2.31 7.15 2.43
CA TYR A 56 1.67 5.95 2.94
C TYR A 56 2.61 4.76 2.79
N ARG A 57 2.77 4.01 3.88
CA ARG A 57 3.46 2.71 3.85
C ARG A 57 2.76 1.89 2.77
N LEU A 58 3.51 1.47 1.75
CA LEU A 58 3.05 0.46 0.80
C LEU A 58 2.71 -0.79 1.63
N GLN A 59 1.44 -0.99 1.92
CA GLN A 59 0.94 -2.22 2.49
C GLN A 59 0.60 -3.11 1.29
N LEU A 60 1.23 -4.29 1.23
CA LEU A 60 0.78 -5.37 0.36
C LEU A 60 -0.59 -5.81 0.87
N LEU A 61 -1.64 -5.16 0.38
CA LEU A 61 -3.01 -5.57 0.63
C LEU A 61 -3.25 -6.81 -0.21
N GLN A 62 -3.29 -7.99 0.42
CA GLN A 62 -3.76 -9.20 -0.24
C GLN A 62 -5.22 -8.95 -0.65
N HIS A 63 -5.54 -9.17 -1.93
CA HIS A 63 -6.90 -9.06 -2.44
C HIS A 63 -7.71 -10.25 -1.92
N LEU A 64 -8.11 -10.18 -0.65
CA LEU A 64 -8.95 -11.19 0.00
C LEU A 64 -10.37 -10.99 -0.51
N ASN A 65 -10.91 -11.99 -1.20
CA ASN A 65 -12.33 -12.04 -1.50
C ASN A 65 -13.11 -12.31 -0.20
N PRO A 66 -14.39 -11.91 -0.12
CA PRO A 66 -15.24 -12.24 1.03
C PRO A 66 -15.32 -13.75 1.30
N ASP A 67 -15.19 -14.59 0.28
CA ASP A 67 -15.14 -16.05 0.43
C ASP A 67 -13.81 -16.56 1.01
N ASP A 68 -12.75 -15.76 0.93
CA ASP A 68 -11.42 -16.13 1.41
C ASP A 68 -11.32 -16.05 2.95
N PHE A 69 -12.25 -15.38 3.63
CA PHE A 69 -12.26 -15.29 5.10
C PHE A 69 -12.52 -16.64 5.78
N ALA A 70 -13.27 -17.54 5.13
CA ALA A 70 -13.57 -18.85 5.70
C ALA A 70 -12.48 -19.89 5.40
N ARG A 71 -11.64 -19.67 4.39
CA ARG A 71 -10.60 -20.63 3.97
C ARG A 71 -9.58 -20.93 5.09
N PRO A 72 -9.10 -19.94 5.86
CA PRO A 72 -8.23 -20.20 7.00
C PRO A 72 -8.91 -21.08 8.05
N PHE A 73 -10.18 -20.83 8.38
CA PHE A 73 -10.90 -21.61 9.38
C PHE A 73 -10.96 -23.09 8.99
N TYR A 74 -11.39 -23.40 7.76
CA TYR A 74 -11.41 -24.77 7.26
C TYR A 74 -10.02 -25.41 7.20
N PHE A 75 -8.99 -24.62 6.87
CA PHE A 75 -7.61 -25.10 6.87
C PHE A 75 -7.13 -25.44 8.30
N TYR A 76 -7.32 -24.54 9.27
CA TYR A 76 -6.93 -24.74 10.65
C TYR A 76 -7.65 -25.92 11.29
N THR A 77 -8.98 -26.01 11.14
CA THR A 77 -9.75 -27.13 11.67
C THR A 77 -9.28 -28.46 11.08
N ARG A 78 -9.01 -28.50 9.77
CA ARG A 78 -8.50 -29.70 9.11
C ARG A 78 -7.09 -30.08 9.57
N MET A 79 -6.19 -29.10 9.72
CA MET A 79 -4.83 -29.36 10.19
C MET A 79 -4.81 -29.80 11.64
N GLN A 80 -5.70 -29.25 12.46
CA GLN A 80 -5.87 -29.66 13.85
C GLN A 80 -6.38 -31.10 13.94
N GLN A 81 -7.41 -31.47 13.16
CA GLN A 81 -7.90 -32.85 13.07
C GLN A 81 -6.80 -33.83 12.63
N ALA A 82 -6.02 -33.46 11.61
CA ALA A 82 -4.89 -34.27 11.13
C ALA A 82 -3.68 -34.32 12.07
N MET A 83 -3.66 -33.50 13.14
CA MET A 83 -2.66 -33.60 14.22
C MET A 83 -3.17 -34.42 15.41
N GLU A 84 -4.50 -34.47 15.59
CA GLU A 84 -5.17 -35.27 16.63
C GLU A 84 -5.32 -36.74 16.20
N ASP A 85 -5.52 -36.97 14.91
CA ASP A 85 -5.40 -38.27 14.27
C ASP A 85 -3.90 -38.49 13.93
N ASP A 86 -3.26 -39.55 14.45
CA ASP A 86 -1.87 -39.96 14.09
C ASP A 86 -1.76 -40.45 12.61
N ASP A 87 -2.49 -39.83 11.68
CA ASP A 87 -2.59 -40.21 10.27
C ASP A 87 -1.63 -39.38 9.40
N ASP A 88 -0.45 -39.95 9.20
CA ASP A 88 0.45 -39.85 8.05
C ASP A 88 0.43 -38.50 7.27
N LEU A 89 1.20 -37.52 7.77
CA LEU A 89 1.58 -36.28 7.09
C LEU A 89 2.42 -36.51 5.79
N ALA A 90 2.51 -37.73 5.27
CA ALA A 90 3.33 -38.10 4.11
C ALA A 90 2.55 -38.15 2.77
N GLY A 91 1.22 -38.16 2.77
CA GLY A 91 0.42 -38.47 1.58
C GLY A 91 0.09 -37.32 0.60
N TYR A 92 0.25 -36.05 0.98
CA TYR A 92 -0.41 -34.93 0.28
C TYR A 92 0.50 -33.92 -0.45
N SER A 93 1.72 -34.30 -0.82
CA SER A 93 2.53 -33.49 -1.74
C SER A 93 2.39 -33.87 -3.23
N ALA A 94 1.70 -34.98 -3.57
CA ALA A 94 1.81 -35.55 -4.92
C ALA A 94 0.59 -35.37 -5.86
N THR A 95 -0.62 -35.02 -5.40
CA THR A 95 -1.83 -35.14 -6.26
C THR A 95 -2.61 -33.86 -6.55
N ARG A 96 -2.04 -32.68 -6.30
CA ARG A 96 -2.70 -31.40 -6.66
C ARG A 96 -1.89 -30.47 -7.55
N ARG A 97 -1.01 -31.03 -8.39
CA ARG A 97 -0.22 -30.29 -9.39
C ARG A 97 -0.44 -30.71 -10.84
N LEU A 98 -1.52 -31.44 -11.15
CA LEU A 98 -1.79 -31.93 -12.51
C LEU A 98 -3.09 -31.44 -13.17
N SER A 99 -3.85 -30.54 -12.55
CA SER A 99 -5.08 -30.00 -13.17
C SER A 99 -5.00 -28.54 -13.64
N ILE A 100 -3.89 -27.84 -13.42
CA ILE A 100 -3.74 -26.41 -13.82
C ILE A 100 -2.98 -26.23 -15.15
N CYS A 101 -2.41 -27.29 -15.73
CA CYS A 101 -1.60 -27.19 -16.96
C CYS A 101 -2.22 -27.88 -18.20
N ARG A 102 -3.54 -28.10 -18.27
CA ARG A 102 -4.19 -28.75 -19.43
C ARG A 102 -5.27 -27.92 -20.12
N GLU A 103 -5.20 -26.59 -20.01
CA GLU A 103 -5.98 -25.66 -20.83
C GLU A 103 -5.10 -24.46 -21.23
N ARG A 104 -4.21 -24.71 -22.20
CA ARG A 104 -3.65 -23.70 -23.11
C ARG A 104 -3.30 -24.35 -24.43
#